data_AF-A0A1B7V228-F1
#
_entry.id   AF-A0A1B7V228-F1
#
_cell.length_a   1.000
_cell.length_b   1.000
_cell.length_c   1.000
_cell.angle_alpha   90.00
_cell.angle_beta   90.00
_cell.angle_gamma   90.00
#
_symmetry.space_group_name_H-M   'P 1'
#
loop_
_entity.id
_entity.type
_entity.pdbx_description
1 polymer ?
#
loop_
_entity_poly.entity_id
_entity_poly.type
_entity_poly.pdbx_seq_one_letter_code
_entity_poly.pdbx_strand_id
1 'polypeptide(L)'
;MFQWSKKVVKSVTFNPEIADESLLAQVENYLETQPDKTFSDLCKEALWNFLCVPEPVQLTSKIANVTTVEQKIGEIQNQIAGFEERFFAKESHRLESMESQMLQLTQQVAKLTIILNQEPLTCIPSDSVSVAPAMAPAIPQEVDPVISRIGQFLDDF
;
A
#
# COMPACT_ATOMS: atom_id res chain seq x y z
N MET A 1 -62.02 -15.09 32.96
CA MET A 1 -61.72 -13.73 32.43
C MET A 1 -60.21 -13.59 32.38
N PHE A 2 -59.61 -13.61 31.20
CA PHE A 2 -58.18 -13.32 31.07
C PHE A 2 -58.00 -11.81 31.16
N GLN A 3 -57.47 -11.34 32.28
CA GLN A 3 -56.97 -9.97 32.37
C GLN A 3 -55.81 -9.88 31.37
N TRP A 4 -55.99 -9.14 30.26
CA TRP A 4 -54.89 -8.81 29.39
C TRP A 4 -53.85 -8.05 30.21
N SER A 5 -52.75 -8.73 30.48
CA SER A 5 -51.62 -8.27 31.25
C SER A 5 -51.18 -6.90 30.77
N LYS A 6 -50.92 -6.01 31.73
CA LYS A 6 -50.37 -4.66 31.53
C LYS A 6 -49.32 -4.69 30.42
N LYS A 7 -49.42 -3.76 29.46
CA LYS A 7 -48.44 -3.57 28.37
C LYS A 7 -47.06 -3.25 28.98
N VAL A 8 -46.28 -4.28 29.30
CA VAL A 8 -44.90 -4.11 29.77
C VAL A 8 -44.06 -3.85 28.53
N VAL A 9 -43.59 -2.61 28.40
CA VAL A 9 -42.59 -2.26 27.39
C VAL A 9 -41.28 -2.89 27.83
N LYS A 10 -40.92 -4.02 27.22
CA LYS A 10 -39.61 -4.65 27.37
C LYS A 10 -38.70 -4.08 26.30
N SER A 11 -37.64 -3.38 26.70
CA SER A 11 -36.59 -2.92 25.80
C SER A 11 -35.43 -3.91 25.78
N VAL A 12 -34.79 -4.03 24.64
CA VAL A 12 -33.52 -4.76 24.46
C VAL A 12 -32.45 -3.72 24.20
N THR A 13 -31.33 -3.83 24.90
CA THR A 13 -30.16 -2.94 24.74
C THR A 13 -29.00 -3.77 24.21
N PHE A 14 -28.29 -3.23 23.22
CA PHE A 14 -27.10 -3.84 22.64
C PHE A 14 -25.84 -3.22 23.25
N ASN A 15 -24.75 -3.97 23.27
CA ASN A 15 -23.47 -3.43 23.69
C ASN A 15 -22.79 -2.76 22.47
N PRO A 16 -21.94 -1.74 22.67
CA PRO A 16 -21.22 -1.10 21.59
C PRO A 16 -20.01 -1.93 21.13
N GLU A 17 -20.20 -3.24 20.95
CA GLU A 17 -19.19 -4.13 20.37
C GLU A 17 -19.35 -4.18 18.85
N ILE A 18 -18.26 -4.42 18.13
CA ILE A 18 -18.23 -4.41 16.65
C ILE A 18 -19.26 -5.39 16.05
N ALA A 19 -19.48 -6.53 16.70
CA ALA A 19 -20.47 -7.51 16.25
C ALA A 19 -21.91 -7.01 16.41
N ASP A 20 -22.21 -6.36 17.53
CA ASP A 20 -23.53 -5.81 17.84
C ASP A 20 -23.85 -4.59 16.96
N GLU A 21 -22.86 -3.73 16.67
CA GLU A 21 -23.01 -2.61 15.74
C GLU A 21 -23.30 -3.09 14.31
N SER A 22 -22.57 -4.11 13.84
CA SER A 22 -22.81 -4.68 12.51
C SER A 22 -24.22 -5.28 12.42
N LEU A 23 -24.70 -5.93 13.49
CA LEU A 23 -26.05 -6.47 13.55
C LEU A 23 -27.11 -5.35 13.51
N LEU A 24 -26.92 -4.30 14.31
CA LEU A 24 -27.82 -3.15 14.36
C LEU A 24 -27.92 -2.45 13.01
N ALA A 25 -26.79 -2.19 12.35
CA ALA A 25 -26.76 -1.58 11.02
C ALA A 25 -27.54 -2.40 9.99
N GLN A 26 -27.42 -3.73 10.04
CA GLN A 26 -28.14 -4.61 9.14
C GLN A 26 -29.65 -4.64 9.43
N VAL A 27 -30.04 -4.62 10.71
CA VAL A 27 -31.43 -4.53 11.13
C VAL A 27 -32.05 -3.20 10.71
N GLU A 28 -31.36 -2.09 10.91
CA GLU A 28 -31.82 -0.74 10.53
C GLU A 28 -32.03 -0.65 9.02
N ASN A 29 -31.03 -1.06 8.22
CA ASN A 29 -31.16 -1.11 6.76
C ASN A 29 -32.34 -1.99 6.29
N TYR A 30 -32.59 -3.12 6.96
CA TYR A 30 -33.74 -3.96 6.62
C TYR A 30 -35.08 -3.28 6.97
N LEU A 31 -35.17 -2.61 8.13
CA LEU A 31 -36.38 -1.89 8.54
C LEU A 31 -36.63 -0.64 7.69
N GLU A 32 -35.59 0.03 7.20
CA GLU A 32 -35.73 1.13 6.23
C GLU A 32 -36.41 0.67 4.94
N THR A 33 -36.13 -0.56 4.48
CA THR A 33 -36.78 -1.12 3.29
C THR A 33 -38.23 -1.56 3.53
N GLN A 34 -38.63 -1.77 4.78
CA GLN A 34 -39.95 -2.30 5.16
C GLN A 34 -40.55 -1.50 6.33
N PRO A 35 -41.12 -0.31 6.06
CA PRO A 35 -41.56 0.63 7.10
C PRO A 35 -42.77 0.15 7.91
N ASP A 36 -43.46 -0.90 7.45
CA ASP A 36 -44.60 -1.53 8.13
C ASP A 36 -44.18 -2.58 9.16
N LYS A 37 -42.92 -3.02 9.14
CA LYS A 37 -42.39 -4.02 10.09
C LYS A 37 -41.66 -3.35 11.25
N THR A 38 -41.80 -3.94 12.43
CA THR A 38 -40.99 -3.53 13.60
C THR A 38 -39.88 -4.53 13.86
N PHE A 39 -38.86 -4.12 14.63
CA PHE A 39 -37.83 -5.05 15.14
C PHE A 39 -38.45 -6.26 15.85
N SER A 40 -39.55 -6.06 16.59
CA SER A 40 -40.24 -7.17 17.24
C SER A 40 -40.83 -8.17 16.24
N ASP A 41 -41.29 -7.72 15.08
CA ASP A 41 -41.83 -8.60 14.05
C ASP A 41 -40.72 -9.37 13.34
N LEU A 42 -39.57 -8.73 13.11
CA LEU A 42 -38.36 -9.41 12.66
C LEU A 42 -37.92 -10.50 13.64
N CYS A 43 -37.93 -10.22 14.94
CA CYS A 43 -37.62 -11.23 15.96
C CYS A 43 -38.63 -12.38 15.98
N LYS A 44 -39.93 -12.09 15.80
CA LYS A 44 -40.96 -13.14 15.72
C LYS A 44 -40.75 -14.01 14.48
N GLU A 45 -40.47 -13.41 13.33
CA GLU A 45 -40.21 -14.12 12.08
C GLU A 45 -38.95 -14.99 12.20
N ALA A 46 -37.87 -14.46 12.79
CA ALA A 46 -36.65 -15.22 13.07
C ALA A 46 -36.90 -16.40 14.01
N LEU A 47 -37.67 -16.19 15.09
CA LEU A 47 -38.05 -17.24 16.03
C LEU A 47 -38.93 -18.30 15.35
N TRP A 48 -39.88 -17.90 14.51
CA TRP A 48 -40.70 -18.81 13.71
C TRP A 48 -39.84 -19.63 12.75
N ASN A 49 -38.89 -18.99 12.06
CA ASN A 49 -37.95 -19.68 11.17
C ASN A 49 -37.04 -20.65 11.93
N PHE A 50 -36.66 -20.33 13.16
CA PHE A 50 -35.81 -21.17 13.99
C PHE A 50 -36.56 -22.35 14.61
N LEU A 51 -37.80 -22.15 15.04
CA LEU A 51 -38.57 -23.13 15.80
C LEU A 51 -39.54 -23.97 14.95
N CYS A 52 -40.03 -23.42 13.84
CA CYS A 52 -41.11 -24.03 13.05
C CYS A 52 -40.67 -24.54 11.67
N VAL A 53 -39.45 -24.24 11.21
CA VAL A 53 -38.95 -24.78 9.94
C VAL A 53 -38.17 -26.08 10.22
N PRO A 54 -38.58 -27.22 9.64
CA PRO A 54 -37.77 -28.43 9.69
C PRO A 54 -36.38 -28.17 9.09
N GLU A 55 -35.35 -28.60 9.83
CA GLU A 55 -33.91 -28.55 9.53
C GLU A 55 -33.48 -28.72 8.04
N PRO A 56 -34.10 -29.55 7.19
CA PRO A 56 -33.68 -29.69 5.79
C PRO A 56 -33.80 -28.43 4.91
N VAL A 57 -34.66 -27.46 5.23
CA VAL A 57 -34.87 -26.25 4.39
C VAL A 57 -33.91 -25.11 4.77
N GLN A 58 -33.39 -25.09 6.00
CA GLN A 58 -32.33 -24.13 6.39
C GLN A 58 -30.99 -24.46 5.71
N LEU A 59 -30.71 -25.74 5.48
CA LEU A 59 -29.48 -26.17 4.81
C LEU A 59 -29.37 -25.62 3.39
N THR A 60 -30.44 -25.56 2.60
CA THR A 60 -30.36 -25.08 1.21
C THR A 60 -30.05 -23.59 1.10
N SER A 61 -30.64 -22.76 1.98
CA SER A 61 -30.34 -21.32 2.05
C SER A 61 -28.93 -21.06 2.63
N LYS A 62 -28.53 -21.83 3.65
CA LYS A 62 -27.17 -21.76 4.21
C LYS A 62 -26.12 -22.21 3.21
N ILE A 63 -26.38 -23.26 2.43
CA ILE A 63 -25.48 -23.74 1.37
C ILE A 63 -25.32 -22.67 0.30
N ALA A 64 -26.39 -22.02 -0.16
CA ALA A 64 -26.27 -20.93 -1.15
C ALA A 64 -25.38 -19.76 -0.66
N ASN A 65 -25.52 -19.39 0.62
CA ASN A 65 -24.69 -18.35 1.22
C ASN A 65 -23.23 -18.82 1.41
N VAL A 66 -23.00 -20.08 1.80
CA VAL A 66 -21.66 -20.65 1.92
C VAL A 66 -20.97 -20.76 0.57
N THR A 67 -21.67 -21.19 -0.48
CA THR A 67 -21.14 -21.24 -1.85
C THR A 67 -20.75 -19.85 -2.35
N THR A 68 -21.53 -18.83 -2.02
CA THR A 68 -21.20 -17.42 -2.36
C THR A 68 -19.93 -16.95 -1.64
N VAL A 69 -19.75 -17.35 -0.37
CA VAL A 69 -18.55 -17.03 0.40
C VAL A 69 -17.33 -17.80 -0.13
N GLU A 70 -17.45 -19.09 -0.42
CA GLU A 70 -16.36 -19.90 -1.00
C GLU A 70 -15.93 -19.37 -2.37
N GLN A 71 -16.89 -18.97 -3.21
CA GLN A 71 -16.59 -18.35 -4.51
C GLN A 71 -15.83 -17.04 -4.34
N LYS A 72 -16.22 -16.21 -3.36
CA LYS A 72 -15.51 -14.96 -3.05
C LYS A 72 -14.12 -15.20 -2.47
N ILE A 73 -13.94 -16.25 -1.66
CA ILE A 73 -12.63 -16.68 -1.17
C ILE A 73 -11.73 -17.11 -2.33
N GLY A 74 -12.25 -17.92 -3.27
CA GLY A 74 -11.50 -18.35 -4.45
C GLY A 74 -11.10 -17.17 -5.35
N GLU A 75 -11.97 -16.18 -5.50
CA GLU A 75 -11.66 -14.94 -6.23
C GLU A 75 -10.54 -14.15 -5.56
N ILE A 76 -10.59 -13.99 -4.23
CA ILE A 76 -9.53 -13.32 -3.46
C ILE A 76 -8.21 -14.08 -3.58
N GLN A 77 -8.21 -15.41 -3.49
CA GLN A 77 -7.01 -16.23 -3.66
C GLN A 77 -6.39 -16.04 -5.05
N ASN A 78 -7.20 -16.02 -6.11
CA ASN A 78 -6.73 -15.73 -7.47
C ASN A 78 -6.16 -14.32 -7.60
N GLN A 79 -6.79 -13.32 -6.97
CA GLN A 79 -6.26 -11.95 -6.96
C GLN A 79 -4.91 -11.89 -6.25
N ILE A 80 -4.77 -12.54 -5.09
CA ILE A 80 -3.50 -12.61 -4.35
C ILE A 80 -2.41 -13.25 -5.20
N ALA A 81 -2.68 -14.40 -5.83
CA ALA A 81 -1.72 -15.04 -6.73
C ALA A 81 -1.28 -14.12 -7.88
N GLY A 82 -2.23 -13.40 -8.50
CA GLY A 82 -1.93 -12.43 -9.56
C GLY A 82 -1.22 -11.16 -9.06
N PHE A 83 -1.36 -10.80 -7.78
CA PHE A 83 -0.55 -9.75 -7.15
C PHE A 83 0.86 -10.23 -6.85
N GLU A 84 1.02 -11.44 -6.31
CA GLU A 84 2.32 -12.06 -6.04
C GLU A 84 3.14 -12.17 -7.32
N GLU A 85 2.59 -12.71 -8.41
CA GLU A 85 3.29 -12.83 -9.69
C GLU A 85 3.79 -11.47 -10.20
N ARG A 86 2.91 -10.46 -10.22
CA ARG A 86 3.27 -9.11 -10.66
C ARG A 86 4.29 -8.46 -9.74
N PHE A 87 4.21 -8.71 -8.43
CA PHE A 87 5.15 -8.20 -7.45
C PHE A 87 6.52 -8.84 -7.63
N PHE A 88 6.60 -10.17 -7.75
CA PHE A 88 7.85 -10.88 -7.99
C PHE A 88 8.50 -10.47 -9.31
N ALA A 89 7.75 -10.42 -10.41
CA ALA A 89 8.30 -10.02 -11.71
C ALA A 89 8.86 -8.58 -11.67
N LYS A 90 8.14 -7.66 -11.04
CA LYS A 90 8.52 -6.24 -10.98
C LYS A 90 9.65 -5.97 -9.99
N GLU A 91 9.57 -6.52 -8.78
CA GLU A 91 10.61 -6.31 -7.76
C GLU A 91 11.88 -7.07 -8.12
N SER A 92 11.80 -8.27 -8.70
CA SER A 92 12.98 -9.03 -9.14
C SER A 92 13.77 -8.26 -10.20
N HIS A 93 13.10 -7.77 -11.25
CA HIS A 93 13.77 -6.97 -12.29
C HIS A 93 14.38 -5.67 -11.73
N ARG A 94 13.67 -4.99 -10.83
CA ARG A 94 14.21 -3.78 -10.19
C ARG A 94 15.43 -4.09 -9.33
N LEU A 95 15.38 -5.15 -8.55
CA LEU A 95 16.48 -5.57 -7.68
C LEU A 95 17.70 -5.99 -8.50
N GLU A 96 17.51 -6.79 -9.55
CA GLU A 96 18.58 -7.22 -10.45
C GLU A 96 19.23 -6.03 -11.16
N SER A 97 18.43 -5.06 -11.61
CA SER A 97 18.97 -3.82 -12.21
C SER A 97 19.80 -3.00 -11.22
N MET A 98 19.34 -2.88 -9.97
CA MET A 98 20.09 -2.20 -8.92
C MET A 98 21.38 -2.94 -8.56
N GLU A 99 21.35 -4.26 -8.48
CA GLU A 99 22.53 -5.10 -8.23
C GLU A 99 23.57 -4.93 -9.35
N SER A 100 23.13 -4.94 -10.61
CA SER A 100 24.00 -4.71 -11.76
C SER A 100 24.66 -3.33 -11.72
N GLN A 101 23.91 -2.28 -11.39
CA GLN A 101 24.45 -0.93 -11.23
C GLN A 101 25.46 -0.84 -10.08
N MET A 102 25.16 -1.46 -8.93
CA MET A 102 26.07 -1.50 -7.79
C MET A 102 27.39 -2.21 -8.17
N LEU A 103 27.31 -3.34 -8.88
CA LEU A 103 28.49 -4.07 -9.34
C LEU A 103 29.33 -3.23 -10.32
N GLN A 104 28.68 -2.49 -11.22
CA GLN A 104 29.36 -1.60 -12.15
C GLN A 104 30.07 -0.45 -11.43
N LEU A 105 29.40 0.20 -10.48
CA LEU A 105 29.99 1.26 -9.66
C LEU A 105 31.17 0.74 -8.84
N THR A 106 31.04 -0.44 -8.23
CA THR A 106 32.12 -1.08 -7.48
C THR A 106 33.34 -1.33 -8.36
N GLN A 107 33.14 -1.79 -9.61
CA GLN A 107 34.23 -1.95 -10.57
C GLN A 107 34.87 -0.61 -10.98
N GLN A 108 34.08 0.45 -11.16
CA GLN A 108 34.62 1.78 -11.48
C GLN A 108 35.45 2.34 -10.32
N VAL A 109 34.97 2.22 -9.09
CA VAL A 109 35.70 2.63 -7.88
C VAL A 109 36.98 1.82 -7.70
N ALA A 110 36.94 0.51 -7.96
CA ALA A 110 38.14 -0.33 -7.92
C ALA A 110 39.18 0.13 -8.95
N LYS A 111 38.75 0.44 -10.19
CA LYS A 111 39.65 0.97 -11.24
C LYS A 111 40.25 2.32 -10.84
N LEU A 112 39.46 3.24 -10.30
CA LEU A 112 39.96 4.53 -9.82
C LEU A 112 40.95 4.37 -8.66
N THR A 113 40.68 3.46 -7.73
CA THR A 113 41.61 3.11 -6.64
C THR A 113 42.93 2.59 -7.18
N ILE A 114 42.90 1.73 -8.21
CA ILE A 114 44.12 1.21 -8.84
C ILE A 114 44.91 2.33 -9.54
N ILE A 115 44.24 3.25 -10.25
CA ILE A 115 44.90 4.38 -10.92
C ILE A 115 45.56 5.30 -9.89
N LEU A 116 44.85 5.65 -8.81
CA LEU A 116 45.36 6.51 -7.75
C LEU A 116 46.56 5.90 -7.00
N ASN A 117 46.57 4.57 -6.81
CA ASN A 117 47.70 3.87 -6.17
C ASN A 117 48.89 3.64 -7.11
N GLN A 118 48.72 3.79 -8.43
CA GLN A 118 49.79 3.63 -9.41
C GLN A 118 50.46 4.94 -9.85
N GLU A 119 50.02 6.10 -9.35
CA GLU A 119 50.70 7.37 -9.58
C GLU A 119 51.87 7.51 -8.58
N PRO A 120 53.15 7.46 -9.04
CA PRO A 120 54.26 7.78 -8.17
C PRO A 120 54.24 9.28 -7.94
N LEU A 121 53.99 9.70 -6.71
CA LEU A 121 54.23 11.07 -6.24
C LEU A 121 55.72 11.40 -6.39
N THR A 122 56.14 11.79 -7.59
CA THR A 122 57.48 12.27 -7.87
C THR A 122 57.48 13.76 -7.60
N CYS A 123 58.05 14.10 -6.45
CA CYS A 123 58.41 15.44 -6.02
C CYS A 123 59.05 16.23 -7.17
N ILE A 124 58.43 17.35 -7.57
CA ILE A 124 59.02 18.29 -8.53
C ILE A 124 60.07 19.13 -7.77
N PRO A 125 61.33 19.18 -8.21
CA PRO A 125 62.31 20.07 -7.61
C PRO A 125 61.96 21.52 -7.97
N SER A 126 61.92 22.38 -6.94
CA SER A 126 61.95 23.83 -7.10
C SER A 126 63.23 24.21 -7.84
N ASP A 127 63.10 24.80 -9.02
CA ASP A 127 64.16 25.62 -9.58
C ASP A 127 63.62 27.00 -9.93
N SER A 128 64.45 27.98 -9.58
CA SER A 128 64.11 29.38 -9.41
C SER A 128 64.40 30.20 -10.67
N VAL A 129 63.90 31.44 -10.66
CA VAL A 129 64.44 32.67 -11.31
C VAL A 129 63.70 33.20 -12.56
N SER A 130 62.96 34.32 -12.33
CA SER A 130 62.95 35.64 -13.03
C SER A 130 62.71 35.67 -14.55
N VAL A 131 61.80 36.48 -15.13
CA VAL A 131 61.77 37.97 -15.19
C VAL A 131 60.32 38.46 -15.53
N ALA A 132 59.92 39.62 -14.99
CA ALA A 132 58.62 40.32 -15.12
C ALA A 132 58.37 41.01 -16.50
N PRO A 133 57.37 41.92 -16.67
CA PRO A 133 55.89 41.81 -16.59
C PRO A 133 55.19 42.24 -17.92
N ALA A 134 53.90 41.90 -18.10
CA ALA A 134 52.85 42.65 -18.83
C ALA A 134 51.89 41.79 -19.68
N MET A 135 50.60 42.16 -19.58
CA MET A 135 49.44 41.82 -20.42
C MET A 135 48.91 40.39 -20.37
N ALA A 136 47.77 40.25 -19.69
CA ALA A 136 46.86 39.11 -19.76
C ALA A 136 46.32 38.90 -21.19
N PRO A 137 46.28 37.63 -21.64
CA PRO A 137 45.21 37.14 -22.48
C PRO A 137 44.46 36.00 -21.76
N ALA A 138 43.14 35.98 -21.95
CA ALA A 138 42.18 35.12 -21.26
C ALA A 138 42.59 33.64 -21.21
N ILE A 139 42.62 33.10 -20.00
CA ILE A 139 42.64 31.66 -19.75
C ILE A 139 41.34 31.09 -20.34
N PRO A 140 41.38 30.05 -21.19
CA PRO A 140 40.17 29.31 -21.56
C PRO A 140 39.57 28.77 -20.26
N GLN A 141 38.48 29.39 -19.79
CA GLN A 141 37.74 28.86 -18.66
C GLN A 141 37.18 27.52 -19.10
N GLU A 142 37.74 26.44 -18.56
CA GLU A 142 37.16 25.11 -18.58
C GLU A 142 35.87 25.19 -17.74
N VAL A 143 34.80 25.65 -18.36
CA VAL A 143 33.51 25.76 -17.70
C VAL A 143 33.01 24.33 -17.51
N ASP A 144 33.06 23.86 -16.27
CA ASP A 144 32.50 22.59 -15.85
C ASP A 144 31.04 22.49 -16.38
N PRO A 145 30.71 21.44 -17.15
CA PRO A 145 29.36 21.26 -17.70
C PRO A 145 28.28 21.19 -16.60
N VAL A 146 28.66 20.85 -15.37
CA VAL A 146 27.75 20.88 -14.21
C VAL A 146 27.45 22.31 -13.79
N ILE A 147 28.45 23.20 -13.76
CA ILE A 147 28.26 24.62 -13.42
C ILE A 147 27.40 25.31 -14.48
N SER A 148 27.59 25.00 -15.76
CA SER A 148 26.73 25.50 -16.84
C SER A 148 25.26 25.10 -16.66
N ARG A 149 25.01 23.86 -16.21
CA ARG A 149 23.66 23.35 -15.95
C ARG A 149 23.01 24.00 -14.74
N ILE A 150 23.78 24.42 -13.74
CA ILE A 150 23.24 25.06 -12.53
C ILE A 150 22.99 26.55 -12.80
N GLY A 151 23.85 27.21 -13.58
CA GLY A 151 23.71 28.63 -13.94
C GLY A 151 22.37 28.98 -14.58
N GLN A 152 21.85 28.13 -15.49
CA GLN A 152 20.54 28.33 -16.12
C GLN A 152 19.35 28.36 -15.13
N PHE A 153 19.51 27.85 -13.91
CA PHE A 153 18.46 27.89 -12.88
C PHE A 153 18.63 29.05 -11.89
N LEU A 154 19.77 29.75 -11.93
CA LEU A 154 20.06 30.88 -11.05
C LEU A 154 19.64 32.23 -11.65
N ASP A 155 19.47 32.33 -12.98
CA ASP A 155 18.96 33.53 -13.64
C ASP A 155 17.45 33.75 -13.49
N ASP A 156 16.71 32.76 -12.95
CA ASP A 156 15.25 32.80 -12.77
C ASP A 156 14.80 33.19 -11.33
N PHE A 157 15.71 33.74 -10.52
CA PHE A 157 15.43 34.32 -9.18
C PHE A 157 15.72 35.82 -9.14
#